data_AF-A0A954QHM9-F1
#
_entry.id   AF-A0A954QHM9-F1
#
_cell.length_a   1.000
_cell.length_b   1.000
_cell.length_c   1.000
_cell.angle_alpha   90.00
_cell.angle_beta   90.00
_cell.angle_gamma   90.00
#
_symmetry.space_group_name_H-M   'P 1'
#
loop_
_entity.id
_entity.type
_entity.pdbx_description
1 polymer ?
#
loop_
_entity_poly.entity_id
_entity_poly.type
_entity_poly.pdbx_seq_one_letter_code
_entity_poly.pdbx_strand_id
1 'polypeptide(L)'
;MYRFLLTVLLLKMSGSAVVAAQFPTRPIKLVVYTAPGGPIDYTARQFAEIARQYTDATFVVENKPGAGGVVAIEYLLRARPDGHTILACTKSNVAKLLTSGHADYLDRVDWFAMLIRDRECVITRSNATRLNWPDIIADAQQRPGEQQWLGPGSGGLDHVTALQIWDAYDVRAKWIPFKSGGEALTALLGGDATAYVGNPGDATGNPNLRVSIISSPARLEQFPDVPTFGEFGHAELDDKFMWRGLALPDRCPAVAREWWARLCEQVTADKRWQALWRPEGMEIIHLQSADFRAVIEQDRRDFEHYLAKLDLLPSAVTEHAEVVAGQRTQLACLVGCYFVAGIGLIWTGTWSQQAHRALALAIAGLAGLLLWQTTQFPAAQLGIGAAAIPRFWIGCLFIFALLVMLRSPANDVSHTRTAETVVDQQTADKWSRHPVTLVGILALYLVLLVYSGYYLATALFLLATTWTLGQRRWGVLLTITLVWLTLTYFAFERALFVPLPTGQWFESFQ
;
A
#
# COMPACT_ATOMS: atom_id res chain seq x y z
N MET A 1 33.77 5.42 -68.07
CA MET A 1 32.50 5.57 -67.31
C MET A 1 32.08 4.30 -66.55
N TYR A 2 32.33 3.09 -67.05
CA TYR A 2 31.96 1.84 -66.35
C TYR A 2 32.85 1.45 -65.15
N ARG A 3 34.12 1.90 -65.11
CA ARG A 3 35.05 1.58 -64.00
C ARG A 3 34.76 2.35 -62.70
N PHE A 4 34.13 3.53 -62.79
CA PHE A 4 33.78 4.34 -61.61
C PHE A 4 32.48 3.88 -60.95
N LEU A 5 31.57 3.29 -61.72
CA LEU A 5 30.32 2.70 -61.22
C LEU A 5 30.53 1.39 -60.45
N LEU A 6 31.57 0.61 -60.77
CA LEU A 6 31.93 -0.61 -60.04
C LEU A 6 32.57 -0.32 -58.66
N THR A 7 33.30 0.79 -58.52
CA THR A 7 33.90 1.19 -57.23
C THR A 7 32.85 1.72 -56.24
N VAL A 8 31.79 2.37 -56.72
CA VAL A 8 30.67 2.84 -55.88
C VAL A 8 29.74 1.70 -55.47
N LEU A 9 29.64 0.62 -56.26
CA LEU A 9 28.83 -0.55 -55.93
C LEU A 9 29.52 -1.48 -54.91
N LEU A 10 30.86 -1.53 -54.89
CA LEU A 10 31.64 -2.34 -53.92
C LEU A 10 31.75 -1.70 -52.52
N LEU A 11 31.44 -0.41 -52.37
CA LEU A 11 31.44 0.28 -51.06
C LEU A 11 30.10 0.16 -50.29
N LYS A 12 29.11 -0.56 -50.84
CA LYS A 12 27.81 -0.84 -50.18
C LYS A 12 27.72 -2.23 -49.52
N MET A 13 28.80 -3.03 -49.56
CA MET A 13 28.87 -4.33 -48.87
C MET A 13 29.81 -4.31 -47.64
N SER A 14 30.10 -3.13 -47.08
CA SER A 14 30.62 -3.05 -45.72
C SER A 14 29.48 -3.43 -44.77
N GLY A 15 29.46 -4.70 -44.39
CA GLY A 15 28.45 -5.27 -43.50
C GLY A 15 28.25 -4.36 -42.30
N SER A 16 27.00 -3.99 -42.04
CA SER A 16 26.59 -3.65 -40.69
C SER A 16 26.96 -4.84 -39.83
N ALA A 17 28.12 -4.77 -39.17
CA ALA A 17 28.34 -5.50 -37.95
C ALA A 17 27.13 -5.14 -37.09
N VAL A 18 26.21 -6.09 -36.93
CA VAL A 18 25.23 -6.03 -35.86
C VAL A 18 26.10 -5.97 -34.61
N VAL A 19 26.34 -4.76 -34.12
CA VAL A 19 26.87 -4.56 -32.77
C VAL A 19 25.82 -5.26 -31.91
N ALA A 20 26.15 -6.45 -31.44
CA ALA A 20 25.33 -7.16 -30.46
C ALA A 20 25.01 -6.12 -29.40
N ALA A 21 23.73 -5.81 -29.23
CA ALA A 21 23.30 -4.75 -28.33
C ALA A 21 23.88 -5.08 -26.95
N GLN A 22 24.91 -4.33 -26.52
CA GLN A 22 25.54 -4.54 -25.23
C GLN A 22 24.48 -4.29 -24.18
N PHE A 23 24.11 -5.31 -23.41
CA PHE A 23 23.22 -5.17 -22.26
C PHE A 23 23.96 -5.67 -21.02
N PRO A 24 23.93 -4.93 -19.90
CA PRO A 24 23.28 -3.63 -19.69
C PRO A 24 24.15 -2.43 -20.11
N THR A 25 23.57 -1.39 -20.70
CA THR A 25 24.24 -0.12 -21.05
C THR A 25 24.20 0.98 -19.97
N ARG A 26 23.39 0.79 -18.92
CA ARG A 26 23.14 1.77 -17.86
C ARG A 26 22.75 1.06 -16.57
N PRO A 27 22.74 1.75 -15.42
CA PRO A 27 22.31 1.16 -14.16
C PRO A 27 20.90 0.54 -14.27
N ILE A 28 20.75 -0.62 -13.64
CA ILE A 28 19.51 -1.38 -13.52
C ILE A 28 18.76 -0.88 -12.29
N LYS A 29 17.47 -0.57 -12.46
CA LYS A 29 16.56 -0.28 -11.37
C LYS A 29 15.89 -1.57 -10.90
N LEU A 30 16.21 -1.98 -9.67
CA LEU A 30 15.55 -3.08 -8.97
C LEU A 30 14.46 -2.48 -8.07
N VAL A 31 13.25 -2.46 -8.56
CA VAL A 31 12.09 -1.86 -7.89
C VAL A 31 11.59 -2.80 -6.81
N VAL A 32 11.31 -2.26 -5.63
CA VAL A 32 10.81 -3.02 -4.48
C VAL A 32 9.49 -2.41 -4.01
N TYR A 33 8.46 -3.21 -3.79
CA TYR A 33 7.12 -2.70 -3.47
C TYR A 33 6.86 -2.47 -1.96
N THR A 34 7.84 -2.76 -1.10
CA THR A 34 7.78 -2.51 0.35
C THR A 34 8.66 -1.35 0.74
N ALA A 35 8.48 -0.85 1.97
CA ALA A 35 9.41 0.08 2.60
C ALA A 35 10.84 -0.53 2.70
N PRO A 36 11.89 0.30 2.79
CA PRO A 36 13.24 -0.16 3.07
C PRO A 36 13.29 -1.02 4.33
N GLY A 37 14.09 -2.10 4.31
CA GLY A 37 14.20 -3.05 5.41
C GLY A 37 13.14 -4.14 5.47
N GLY A 38 12.09 -4.08 4.64
CA GLY A 38 11.11 -5.17 4.52
C GLY A 38 11.72 -6.45 3.93
N PRO A 39 11.11 -7.63 4.12
CA PRO A 39 11.70 -8.91 3.70
C PRO A 39 12.11 -8.96 2.21
N ILE A 40 11.24 -8.48 1.31
CA ILE A 40 11.55 -8.45 -0.13
C ILE A 40 12.59 -7.36 -0.49
N ASP A 41 12.68 -6.26 0.27
CA ASP A 41 13.77 -5.28 0.13
C ASP A 41 15.12 -5.89 0.52
N TYR A 42 15.15 -6.63 1.62
CA TYR A 42 16.32 -7.38 2.04
C TYR A 42 16.72 -8.42 0.97
N THR A 43 15.78 -9.23 0.48
CA THR A 43 16.03 -10.18 -0.61
C THR A 43 16.59 -9.49 -1.87
N ALA A 44 16.02 -8.37 -2.28
CA ALA A 44 16.46 -7.60 -3.44
C ALA A 44 17.89 -7.03 -3.27
N ARG A 45 18.23 -6.53 -2.08
CA ARG A 45 19.57 -6.03 -1.77
C ARG A 45 20.61 -7.14 -1.72
N GLN A 46 20.28 -8.29 -1.12
CA GLN A 46 21.16 -9.46 -1.13
C GLN A 46 21.39 -9.98 -2.54
N PHE A 47 20.34 -10.01 -3.37
CA PHE A 47 20.46 -10.36 -4.78
C PHE A 47 21.43 -9.41 -5.50
N ALA A 48 21.23 -8.09 -5.35
CA ALA A 48 22.07 -7.08 -5.97
C ALA A 48 23.54 -7.16 -5.50
N GLU A 49 23.79 -7.45 -4.22
CA GLU A 49 25.14 -7.58 -3.68
C GLU A 49 25.87 -8.81 -4.22
N ILE A 50 25.19 -9.97 -4.25
CA ILE A 50 25.76 -11.22 -4.77
C ILE A 50 25.95 -11.13 -6.29
N ALA A 51 25.01 -10.51 -7.01
CA ALA A 51 25.06 -10.30 -8.45
C ALA A 51 26.34 -9.57 -8.92
N ARG A 52 26.92 -8.68 -8.10
CA ARG A 52 28.17 -7.96 -8.42
C ARG A 52 29.37 -8.86 -8.69
N GLN A 53 29.36 -10.11 -8.22
CA GLN A 53 30.44 -11.06 -8.54
C GLN A 53 30.34 -11.62 -9.96
N TYR A 54 29.17 -11.50 -10.57
CA TYR A 54 28.86 -12.12 -11.87
C TYR A 54 28.66 -11.09 -12.98
N THR A 55 28.58 -9.81 -12.63
CA THR A 55 28.43 -8.72 -13.60
C THR A 55 28.95 -7.39 -13.06
N ASP A 56 29.50 -6.57 -13.97
CA ASP A 56 29.86 -5.17 -13.70
C ASP A 56 28.65 -4.22 -13.71
N ALA A 57 27.43 -4.74 -13.90
CA ALA A 57 26.22 -3.95 -13.89
C ALA A 57 25.98 -3.28 -12.54
N THR A 58 25.62 -1.99 -12.58
CA THR A 58 25.22 -1.26 -11.37
C THR A 58 23.73 -1.51 -11.08
N PHE A 59 23.41 -1.98 -9.88
CA PHE A 59 22.03 -2.12 -9.40
C PHE A 59 21.67 -0.98 -8.44
N VAL A 60 20.51 -0.36 -8.68
CA VAL A 60 19.91 0.65 -7.82
C VAL A 60 18.58 0.11 -7.31
N VAL A 61 18.50 -0.14 -6.00
CA VAL A 61 17.27 -0.57 -5.35
C VAL A 61 16.38 0.65 -5.10
N GLU A 62 15.18 0.65 -5.68
CA GLU A 62 14.21 1.76 -5.59
C GLU A 62 12.91 1.28 -4.94
N ASN A 63 12.65 1.72 -3.70
CA ASN A 63 11.41 1.39 -3.00
C ASN A 63 10.23 2.23 -3.52
N LYS A 64 9.16 1.55 -3.92
CA LYS A 64 7.88 2.12 -4.38
C LYS A 64 6.71 1.50 -3.60
N PRO A 65 6.59 1.81 -2.29
CA PRO A 65 5.49 1.30 -1.47
C PRO A 65 4.15 1.91 -1.89
N GLY A 66 3.07 1.17 -1.64
CA GLY A 66 1.70 1.66 -1.84
C GLY A 66 0.75 0.58 -2.35
N ALA A 67 -0.48 0.60 -1.85
CA ALA A 67 -1.57 -0.28 -2.26
C ALA A 67 -1.20 -1.79 -2.34
N GLY A 68 -0.34 -2.26 -1.43
CA GLY A 68 0.14 -3.66 -1.40
C GLY A 68 0.94 -4.09 -2.64
N GLY A 69 1.50 -3.12 -3.37
CA GLY A 69 2.39 -3.32 -4.50
C GLY A 69 1.82 -2.99 -5.87
N VAL A 70 0.54 -2.61 -5.95
CA VAL A 70 -0.07 -2.10 -7.19
C VAL A 70 0.74 -0.93 -7.77
N VAL A 71 1.19 0.00 -6.92
CA VAL A 71 1.99 1.16 -7.34
C VAL A 71 3.31 0.76 -8.00
N ALA A 72 3.99 -0.25 -7.46
CA ALA A 72 5.25 -0.73 -8.00
C ALA A 72 5.06 -1.47 -9.34
N ILE A 73 3.97 -2.23 -9.46
CA ILE A 73 3.60 -2.91 -10.72
C ILE A 73 3.20 -1.90 -11.79
N GLU A 74 2.43 -0.86 -11.46
CA GLU A 74 2.15 0.23 -12.39
C GLU A 74 3.42 0.92 -12.86
N TYR A 75 4.38 1.14 -11.96
CA TYR A 75 5.66 1.73 -12.31
C TYR A 75 6.45 0.83 -13.29
N LEU A 76 6.46 -0.49 -13.06
CA LEU A 76 7.05 -1.46 -13.99
C LEU A 76 6.35 -1.43 -15.36
N LEU A 77 5.02 -1.44 -15.39
CA LEU A 77 4.21 -1.41 -16.62
C LEU A 77 4.39 -0.13 -17.43
N ARG A 78 4.70 1.01 -16.78
CA ARG A 78 5.01 2.29 -17.43
C ARG A 78 6.48 2.41 -17.83
N ALA A 79 7.36 1.52 -17.36
CA ALA A 79 8.78 1.57 -17.67
C ALA A 79 9.04 1.18 -19.13
N ARG A 80 10.21 1.61 -19.66
CA ARG A 80 10.66 1.13 -20.98
C ARG A 80 10.89 -0.39 -20.88
N PRO A 81 10.38 -1.19 -21.83
CA PRO A 81 10.58 -2.63 -21.82
C PRO A 81 11.97 -2.97 -22.37
N ASP A 82 13.04 -2.39 -21.82
CA ASP A 82 14.43 -2.59 -22.26
C ASP A 82 15.26 -3.47 -21.31
N GLY A 83 14.67 -3.92 -20.20
CA GLY A 83 15.29 -4.81 -19.22
C GLY A 83 16.04 -4.10 -18.10
N HIS A 84 16.17 -2.77 -18.13
CA HIS A 84 16.84 -2.01 -17.05
C HIS A 84 15.91 -1.62 -15.90
N THR A 85 14.64 -2.03 -15.93
CA THR A 85 13.71 -1.89 -14.80
C THR A 85 13.06 -3.22 -14.56
N ILE A 86 13.24 -3.75 -13.36
CA ILE A 86 12.74 -5.04 -12.92
C ILE A 86 12.10 -4.87 -11.55
N LEU A 87 11.05 -5.63 -11.26
CA LEU A 87 10.35 -5.59 -10.00
C LEU A 87 10.69 -6.82 -9.17
N ALA A 88 11.10 -6.64 -7.92
CA ALA A 88 11.09 -7.71 -6.93
C ALA A 88 9.67 -7.91 -6.41
N CYS A 89 9.13 -9.11 -6.58
CA CYS A 89 7.73 -9.45 -6.34
C CYS A 89 7.58 -10.69 -5.45
N THR A 90 6.40 -10.85 -4.85
CA THR A 90 6.03 -11.99 -4.01
C THR A 90 4.65 -12.51 -4.37
N LYS A 91 4.30 -13.69 -3.85
CA LYS A 91 2.96 -14.27 -3.97
C LYS A 91 1.85 -13.33 -3.51
N SER A 92 2.11 -12.53 -2.49
CA SER A 92 1.15 -11.52 -1.98
C SER A 92 0.76 -10.47 -3.02
N ASN A 93 1.60 -10.20 -4.02
CA ASN A 93 1.22 -9.31 -5.12
C ASN A 93 0.04 -9.88 -5.93
N VAL A 94 -0.05 -11.20 -6.12
CA VAL A 94 -1.15 -11.85 -6.86
C VAL A 94 -2.48 -11.63 -6.15
N ALA A 95 -2.56 -11.99 -4.87
CA ALA A 95 -3.74 -11.75 -4.04
C ALA A 95 -4.15 -10.27 -4.04
N LYS A 96 -3.16 -9.37 -3.96
CA LYS A 96 -3.44 -7.94 -3.92
C LYS A 96 -4.01 -7.41 -5.24
N LEU A 97 -3.50 -7.86 -6.38
CA LEU A 97 -4.01 -7.46 -7.68
C LEU A 97 -5.48 -7.90 -7.86
N LEU A 98 -5.82 -9.11 -7.41
CA LEU A 98 -7.19 -9.63 -7.45
C LEU A 98 -8.13 -8.81 -6.56
N THR A 99 -7.79 -8.64 -5.28
CA THR A 99 -8.63 -7.90 -4.31
C THR A 99 -8.74 -6.40 -4.60
N SER A 100 -7.81 -5.82 -5.35
CA SER A 100 -7.81 -4.38 -5.68
C SER A 100 -8.39 -4.06 -7.06
N GLY A 101 -8.88 -5.05 -7.81
CA GLY A 101 -9.47 -4.83 -9.13
C GLY A 101 -8.46 -4.59 -10.25
N HIS A 102 -7.23 -5.06 -10.08
CA HIS A 102 -6.14 -4.97 -11.07
C HIS A 102 -5.71 -6.36 -11.57
N ALA A 103 -6.66 -7.30 -11.67
CA ALA A 103 -6.39 -8.67 -12.10
C ALA A 103 -5.71 -8.73 -13.47
N ASP A 104 -6.05 -7.80 -14.38
CA ASP A 104 -5.43 -7.68 -15.72
C ASP A 104 -3.92 -7.45 -15.67
N TYR A 105 -3.38 -6.95 -14.55
CA TYR A 105 -1.94 -6.70 -14.44
C TYR A 105 -1.15 -8.00 -14.37
N LEU A 106 -1.76 -9.10 -13.90
CA LEU A 106 -1.13 -10.42 -13.87
C LEU A 106 -0.69 -10.86 -15.27
N ASP A 107 -1.46 -10.49 -16.30
CA ASP A 107 -1.21 -10.87 -17.70
C ASP A 107 -0.31 -9.90 -18.45
N ARG A 108 -0.11 -8.69 -17.91
CA ARG A 108 0.62 -7.59 -18.56
C ARG A 108 2.08 -7.49 -18.13
N VAL A 109 2.46 -8.21 -17.09
CA VAL A 109 3.84 -8.36 -16.64
C VAL A 109 4.36 -9.75 -17.00
N ASP A 110 5.66 -9.85 -17.19
CA ASP A 110 6.33 -11.14 -17.32
C ASP A 110 6.91 -11.56 -15.97
N TRP A 111 6.26 -12.54 -15.34
CA TRP A 111 6.75 -13.19 -14.12
C TRP A 111 7.99 -14.01 -14.46
N PHE A 112 9.15 -13.38 -14.33
CA PHE A 112 10.34 -13.78 -15.06
C PHE A 112 11.14 -14.87 -14.35
N ALA A 113 11.42 -14.69 -13.05
CA ALA A 113 12.23 -15.65 -12.30
C ALA A 113 11.74 -15.77 -10.84
N MET A 114 11.46 -17.00 -10.42
CA MET A 114 11.28 -17.32 -9.00
C MET A 114 12.64 -17.69 -8.41
N LEU A 115 13.04 -17.03 -7.32
CA LEU A 115 14.39 -17.14 -6.75
C LEU A 115 14.42 -18.02 -5.49
N ILE A 116 13.35 -17.96 -4.70
CA ILE A 116 13.17 -18.73 -3.47
C ILE A 116 11.70 -19.05 -3.27
N ARG A 117 11.42 -20.22 -2.69
CA ARG A 117 10.12 -20.51 -2.06
C ARG A 117 10.32 -20.83 -0.59
N ASP A 118 9.35 -20.41 0.19
CA ASP A 118 9.31 -20.54 1.63
C ASP A 118 8.01 -21.27 1.97
N ARG A 119 8.13 -22.47 2.56
CA ARG A 119 6.97 -23.34 2.77
C ARG A 119 6.01 -22.71 3.76
N GLU A 120 4.71 -22.90 3.55
CA GLU A 120 3.73 -22.55 4.57
C GLU A 120 3.73 -23.61 5.68
N CYS A 121 3.35 -23.21 6.87
CA CYS A 121 3.27 -24.08 8.03
C CYS A 121 2.24 -23.57 9.04
N VAL A 122 1.91 -24.43 10.00
CA VAL A 122 1.13 -24.03 11.17
C VAL A 122 2.04 -24.04 12.39
N ILE A 123 2.06 -22.93 13.13
CA ILE A 123 2.87 -22.73 14.32
C ILE A 123 1.97 -22.68 15.55
N THR A 124 2.39 -23.30 16.64
CA THR A 124 1.70 -23.27 17.94
C THR A 124 2.67 -22.89 19.06
N ARG A 125 2.13 -22.68 20.27
CA ARG A 125 2.96 -22.50 21.47
C ARG A 125 3.59 -23.82 21.93
N SER A 126 4.88 -23.81 22.26
CA SER A 126 5.60 -24.99 22.78
C SER A 126 5.07 -25.48 24.14
N ASN A 127 4.59 -24.56 24.99
CA ASN A 127 4.11 -24.90 26.33
C ASN A 127 2.66 -25.42 26.36
N ALA A 128 1.96 -25.40 25.22
CA ALA A 128 0.64 -26.01 25.12
C ALA A 128 0.81 -27.54 25.15
N THR A 129 0.63 -28.12 26.33
CA THR A 129 0.99 -29.51 26.64
C THR A 129 0.20 -30.59 25.87
N ARG A 130 -0.61 -30.22 24.86
CA ARG A 130 -1.55 -31.08 24.11
C ARG A 130 -2.01 -30.50 22.76
N LEU A 131 -1.10 -30.02 21.91
CA LEU A 131 -1.49 -29.64 20.55
C LEU A 131 -0.47 -30.15 19.53
N ASN A 132 -0.39 -31.48 19.37
CA ASN A 132 0.11 -32.02 18.10
C ASN A 132 -0.91 -31.74 16.99
N TRP A 133 -0.52 -31.94 15.73
CA TRP A 133 -1.41 -31.64 14.61
C TRP A 133 -2.80 -32.32 14.70
N PRO A 134 -2.90 -33.63 15.00
CA PRO A 134 -4.17 -34.29 15.26
C PRO A 134 -5.04 -33.64 16.34
N ASP A 135 -4.44 -33.20 17.46
CA ASP A 135 -5.16 -32.56 18.56
C ASP A 135 -5.79 -31.23 18.13
N ILE A 136 -5.08 -30.45 17.30
CA ILE A 136 -5.57 -29.15 16.77
C ILE A 136 -6.83 -29.38 15.92
N ILE A 137 -6.77 -30.35 15.01
CA ILE A 137 -7.90 -30.70 14.15
C ILE A 137 -9.06 -31.27 14.97
N ALA A 138 -8.80 -32.18 15.90
CA ALA A 138 -9.83 -32.76 16.76
C ALA A 138 -10.55 -31.69 17.60
N ASP A 139 -9.82 -30.71 18.15
CA ASP A 139 -10.42 -29.60 18.89
C ASP A 139 -11.31 -28.72 17.98
N ALA A 140 -10.89 -28.45 16.75
CA ALA A 140 -11.68 -27.67 15.80
C ALA A 140 -12.97 -28.40 15.36
N GLN A 141 -12.92 -29.74 15.22
CA GLN A 141 -14.09 -30.58 14.91
C GLN A 141 -15.06 -30.67 16.09
N GLN A 142 -14.55 -30.77 17.32
CA GLN A 142 -15.37 -30.82 18.53
C GLN A 142 -16.04 -29.48 18.85
N ARG A 143 -15.41 -28.36 18.46
CA ARG A 143 -15.89 -27.00 18.76
C ARG A 143 -15.94 -26.13 17.49
N PRO A 144 -16.84 -26.43 16.55
CA PRO A 144 -16.89 -25.74 15.27
C PRO A 144 -17.10 -24.23 15.42
N GLY A 145 -16.17 -23.43 14.88
CA GLY A 145 -16.21 -21.97 14.90
C GLY A 145 -15.73 -21.32 16.21
N GLU A 146 -15.24 -22.10 17.18
CA GLU A 146 -14.65 -21.56 18.41
C GLU A 146 -13.13 -21.41 18.31
N GLN A 147 -12.46 -22.35 17.65
CA GLN A 147 -11.01 -22.34 17.53
C GLN A 147 -10.54 -21.11 16.74
N GLN A 148 -9.58 -20.38 17.30
CA GLN A 148 -9.03 -19.17 16.70
C GLN A 148 -7.65 -19.46 16.10
N TRP A 149 -7.47 -19.01 14.86
CA TRP A 149 -6.22 -19.04 14.13
C TRP A 149 -5.88 -17.61 13.76
N LEU A 150 -4.61 -17.26 13.82
CA LEU A 150 -4.15 -15.90 13.56
C LEU A 150 -3.04 -15.88 12.51
N GLY A 151 -2.78 -14.68 12.01
CA GLY A 151 -1.69 -14.44 11.09
C GLY A 151 -1.75 -13.01 10.54
N PRO A 152 -0.91 -12.71 9.55
CA PRO A 152 -0.96 -11.47 8.80
C PRO A 152 -2.33 -11.22 8.14
N GLY A 153 -2.62 -9.96 7.81
CA GLY A 153 -3.97 -9.49 7.45
C GLY A 153 -4.82 -10.34 6.49
N SER A 154 -6.14 -10.20 6.58
CA SER A 154 -7.10 -10.99 5.81
C SER A 154 -6.89 -10.93 4.30
N GLY A 155 -7.01 -12.09 3.66
CA GLY A 155 -6.99 -12.22 2.20
C GLY A 155 -5.57 -12.34 1.61
N GLY A 156 -4.54 -12.40 2.47
CA GLY A 156 -3.20 -12.82 2.09
C GLY A 156 -3.07 -14.34 1.94
N LEU A 157 -1.85 -14.77 1.59
CA LEU A 157 -1.50 -16.20 1.45
C LEU A 157 -1.88 -17.00 2.69
N ASP A 158 -1.43 -16.56 3.86
CA ASP A 158 -1.56 -17.30 5.12
C ASP A 158 -3.04 -17.55 5.49
N HIS A 159 -3.91 -16.56 5.25
CA HIS A 159 -5.35 -16.71 5.43
C HIS A 159 -5.94 -17.72 4.43
N VAL A 160 -5.52 -17.67 3.16
CA VAL A 160 -5.96 -18.63 2.15
C VAL A 160 -5.45 -20.05 2.45
N THR A 161 -4.22 -20.20 2.92
CA THR A 161 -3.69 -21.47 3.40
C THR A 161 -4.51 -22.00 4.57
N ALA A 162 -4.89 -21.15 5.53
CA ALA A 162 -5.77 -21.54 6.63
C ALA A 162 -7.12 -22.06 6.12
N LEU A 163 -7.73 -21.37 5.15
CA LEU A 163 -8.99 -21.81 4.54
C LEU A 163 -8.84 -23.13 3.77
N GLN A 164 -7.72 -23.31 3.06
CA GLN A 164 -7.41 -24.57 2.37
C GLN A 164 -7.29 -25.74 3.35
N ILE A 165 -6.60 -25.53 4.47
CA ILE A 165 -6.52 -26.50 5.56
C ILE A 165 -7.92 -26.80 6.10
N TRP A 166 -8.73 -25.77 6.34
CA TRP A 166 -10.06 -25.96 6.93
C TRP A 166 -11.00 -26.73 6.01
N ASP A 167 -10.98 -26.43 4.72
CA ASP A 167 -11.75 -27.16 3.72
C ASP A 167 -11.28 -28.62 3.60
N ALA A 168 -9.98 -28.86 3.61
CA ALA A 168 -9.42 -30.22 3.49
C ALA A 168 -9.79 -31.12 4.69
N TYR A 169 -9.75 -30.56 5.91
CA TYR A 169 -10.05 -31.29 7.15
C TYR A 169 -11.53 -31.22 7.58
N ASP A 170 -12.39 -30.56 6.79
CA ASP A 170 -13.79 -30.26 7.14
C ASP A 170 -13.94 -29.64 8.54
N VAL A 171 -13.10 -28.64 8.84
CA VAL A 171 -13.12 -27.91 10.12
C VAL A 171 -13.63 -26.49 9.95
N ARG A 172 -14.23 -25.96 11.03
CA ARG A 172 -14.66 -24.56 11.09
C ARG A 172 -13.86 -23.86 12.18
N ALA A 173 -13.10 -22.85 11.81
CA ALA A 173 -12.34 -22.02 12.74
C ALA A 173 -12.52 -20.53 12.39
N LYS A 174 -11.99 -19.64 13.24
CA LYS A 174 -12.04 -18.19 13.05
C LYS A 174 -10.65 -17.66 12.73
N TRP A 175 -10.55 -16.90 11.65
CA TRP A 175 -9.35 -16.13 11.34
C TRP A 175 -9.33 -14.82 12.12
N ILE A 176 -8.23 -14.56 12.82
CA ILE A 176 -7.97 -13.32 13.55
C ILE A 176 -6.81 -12.59 12.86
N PRO A 177 -7.09 -11.56 12.05
CA PRO A 177 -6.06 -10.87 11.29
C PRO A 177 -5.28 -9.87 12.15
N PHE A 178 -3.97 -9.81 11.95
CA PHE A 178 -3.08 -8.80 12.54
C PHE A 178 -2.43 -7.92 11.47
N LYS A 179 -1.89 -6.76 11.88
CA LYS A 179 -1.21 -5.86 10.93
C LYS A 179 0.12 -6.44 10.43
N SER A 180 0.74 -7.32 11.22
CA SER A 180 1.99 -8.00 10.88
C SER A 180 2.05 -9.40 11.50
N GLY A 181 2.94 -10.25 10.96
CA GLY A 181 3.22 -11.57 11.55
C GLY A 181 3.76 -11.46 12.98
N GLY A 182 4.65 -10.50 13.26
CA GLY A 182 5.21 -10.28 14.60
C GLY A 182 4.17 -9.93 15.67
N GLU A 183 3.18 -9.10 15.34
CA GLU A 183 2.03 -8.84 16.21
C GLU A 183 1.21 -10.12 16.46
N ALA A 184 0.95 -10.89 15.40
CA ALA A 184 0.19 -12.14 15.47
C ALA A 184 0.89 -13.19 16.35
N LEU A 185 2.21 -13.37 16.18
CA LEU A 185 3.03 -14.28 16.99
C LEU A 185 3.07 -13.86 18.47
N THR A 186 3.09 -12.55 18.74
CA THR A 186 3.00 -12.03 20.11
C THR A 186 1.67 -12.41 20.76
N ALA A 187 0.56 -12.27 20.03
CA ALA A 187 -0.76 -12.69 20.51
C ALA A 187 -0.86 -14.22 20.67
N LEU A 188 -0.24 -14.99 19.76
CA LEU A 188 -0.13 -16.45 19.91
C LEU A 188 0.56 -16.82 21.22
N LEU A 189 1.70 -16.18 21.52
CA LEU A 189 2.45 -16.38 22.76
C LEU A 189 1.63 -15.99 24.00
N GLY A 190 0.83 -14.92 23.91
CA GLY A 190 -0.14 -14.52 24.92
C GLY A 190 -1.26 -15.53 25.17
N GLY A 191 -1.50 -16.44 24.20
CA GLY A 191 -2.52 -17.47 24.27
C GLY A 191 -3.88 -17.06 23.72
N ASP A 192 -3.91 -16.00 22.90
CA ASP A 192 -5.14 -15.48 22.30
C ASP A 192 -5.70 -16.40 21.20
N ALA A 193 -4.87 -17.30 20.65
CA ALA A 193 -5.27 -18.24 19.60
C ALA A 193 -4.61 -19.62 19.76
N THR A 194 -5.15 -20.60 19.04
CA THR A 194 -4.64 -21.98 19.01
C THR A 194 -3.45 -22.11 18.06
N ALA A 195 -3.49 -21.41 16.92
CA ALA A 195 -2.54 -21.59 15.83
C ALA A 195 -2.22 -20.28 15.11
N TYR A 196 -1.00 -20.20 14.58
CA TYR A 196 -0.54 -19.21 13.61
C TYR A 196 -0.29 -19.88 12.27
N VAL A 197 -0.65 -19.24 11.17
CA VAL A 197 -0.25 -19.67 9.82
C VAL A 197 0.78 -18.69 9.27
N GLY A 198 1.87 -19.23 8.74
CA GLY A 198 2.95 -18.48 8.12
C GLY A 198 4.11 -19.40 7.77
N ASN A 199 5.36 -18.95 7.94
CA ASN A 199 6.54 -19.68 7.47
C ASN A 199 7.38 -20.25 8.62
N PRO A 200 8.13 -21.36 8.44
CA PRO A 200 8.89 -21.99 9.52
C PRO A 200 9.87 -21.06 10.24
N GLY A 201 10.47 -20.11 9.51
CA GLY A 201 11.36 -19.08 10.06
C GLY A 201 10.72 -18.21 11.16
N ASP A 202 9.39 -18.07 11.16
CA ASP A 202 8.65 -17.29 12.17
C ASP A 202 8.74 -17.89 13.58
N ALA A 203 9.02 -19.20 13.69
CA ALA A 203 9.24 -19.89 14.96
C ALA A 203 10.73 -19.97 15.34
N THR A 204 11.65 -19.74 14.39
CA THR A 204 13.09 -19.91 14.60
C THR A 204 13.61 -18.96 15.68
N GLY A 205 14.43 -19.49 16.59
CA GLY A 205 15.03 -18.72 17.68
C GLY A 205 14.09 -18.42 18.85
N ASN A 206 12.80 -18.79 18.78
CA ASN A 206 11.87 -18.64 19.89
C ASN A 206 11.51 -20.02 20.49
N PRO A 207 12.03 -20.38 21.68
CA PRO A 207 11.78 -21.69 22.28
C PRO A 207 10.31 -21.91 22.69
N ASN A 208 9.52 -20.83 22.78
CA ASN A 208 8.10 -20.90 23.14
C ASN A 208 7.18 -21.10 21.92
N LEU A 209 7.74 -21.16 20.71
CA LEU A 209 7.02 -21.47 19.48
C LEU A 209 7.49 -22.82 18.91
N ARG A 210 6.57 -23.53 18.28
CA ARG A 210 6.85 -24.81 17.60
C ARG A 210 6.11 -24.85 16.27
N VAL A 211 6.82 -25.23 15.21
CA VAL A 211 6.18 -25.60 13.94
C VAL A 211 5.47 -26.96 14.13
N SER A 212 4.16 -26.99 13.94
CA SER A 212 3.32 -28.16 14.19
C SER A 212 3.13 -29.05 12.97
N ILE A 213 3.07 -28.46 11.77
CA ILE A 213 2.96 -29.16 10.49
C ILE A 213 3.46 -28.24 9.38
N ILE A 214 4.04 -28.80 8.32
CA ILE A 214 4.59 -28.05 7.19
C ILE A 214 3.91 -28.50 5.88
N SER A 215 3.62 -27.53 5.03
CA SER A 215 3.17 -27.72 3.67
C SER A 215 4.36 -27.98 2.75
N SER A 216 4.84 -29.21 2.74
CA SER A 216 5.97 -29.67 1.91
C SER A 216 5.77 -31.12 1.52
N PRO A 217 6.17 -31.57 0.30
CA PRO A 217 6.04 -32.97 -0.11
C PRO A 217 6.89 -33.94 0.72
N ALA A 218 7.87 -33.42 1.45
CA ALA A 218 8.68 -34.15 2.41
C ALA A 218 9.07 -33.23 3.57
N ARG A 219 9.39 -33.81 4.73
CA ARG A 219 9.89 -33.05 5.89
C ARG A 219 11.13 -32.25 5.50
N LEU A 220 11.22 -31.01 5.99
CA LEU A 220 12.36 -30.15 5.71
C LEU A 220 13.57 -30.59 6.54
N GLU A 221 14.77 -30.48 5.98
CA GLU A 221 16.01 -30.86 6.65
C GLU A 221 16.22 -30.07 7.96
N GLN A 222 15.78 -28.82 7.99
CA GLN A 222 15.84 -27.92 9.15
C GLN A 222 14.77 -28.25 10.21
N PHE A 223 13.73 -28.99 9.82
CA PHE A 223 12.59 -29.35 10.66
C PHE A 223 12.26 -30.85 10.54
N PRO A 224 13.22 -31.76 10.85
CA PRO A 224 13.10 -33.19 10.55
C PRO A 224 12.02 -33.90 11.37
N ASP A 225 11.67 -33.35 12.53
CA ASP A 225 10.64 -33.89 13.43
C ASP A 225 9.22 -33.37 13.11
N VAL A 226 9.11 -32.39 12.21
CA VAL A 226 7.83 -31.76 11.87
C VAL A 226 7.20 -32.53 10.71
N PRO A 227 5.99 -33.09 10.88
CA PRO A 227 5.34 -33.87 9.83
C PRO A 227 4.83 -32.97 8.69
N THR A 228 4.54 -33.60 7.54
CA THR A 228 3.83 -32.95 6.42
C THR A 228 2.32 -33.21 6.46
N PHE A 229 1.54 -32.50 5.64
CA PHE A 229 0.11 -32.79 5.50
C PHE A 229 -0.14 -34.12 4.79
N GLY A 230 0.71 -34.50 3.83
CA GLY A 230 0.65 -35.79 3.16
C GLY A 230 0.78 -36.99 4.11
N GLU A 231 1.57 -36.88 5.19
CA GLU A 231 1.65 -37.92 6.23
C GLU A 231 0.31 -38.18 6.95
N PHE A 232 -0.62 -37.22 6.89
CA PHE A 232 -1.97 -37.34 7.43
C PHE A 232 -3.05 -37.49 6.35
N GLY A 233 -2.66 -37.82 5.12
CA GLY A 233 -3.60 -38.08 4.01
C GLY A 233 -4.04 -36.85 3.21
N HIS A 234 -3.41 -35.69 3.43
CA HIS A 234 -3.75 -34.41 2.77
C HIS A 234 -2.60 -33.87 1.89
N ALA A 235 -2.12 -34.68 0.95
CA ALA A 235 -0.99 -34.31 0.08
C ALA A 235 -1.30 -33.11 -0.85
N GLU A 236 -2.57 -32.78 -1.06
CA GLU A 236 -3.00 -31.55 -1.77
C GLU A 236 -2.60 -30.26 -1.04
N LEU A 237 -2.27 -30.36 0.26
CA LEU A 237 -1.76 -29.26 1.08
C LEU A 237 -0.23 -29.22 1.15
N ASP A 238 0.50 -30.12 0.50
CA ASP A 238 1.98 -30.20 0.62
C ASP A 238 2.74 -29.22 -0.30
N ASP A 239 2.05 -28.37 -1.07
CA ASP A 239 2.69 -27.41 -1.99
C ASP A 239 2.17 -25.97 -1.86
N LYS A 240 1.80 -25.58 -0.64
CA LYS A 240 1.56 -24.18 -0.26
C LYS A 240 2.86 -23.52 0.19
N PHE A 241 3.20 -22.40 -0.44
CA PHE A 241 4.43 -21.68 -0.19
C PHE A 241 4.32 -20.21 -0.58
N MET A 242 5.08 -19.37 0.12
CA MET A 242 5.39 -18.00 -0.24
C MET A 242 6.62 -18.00 -1.17
N TRP A 243 6.46 -17.50 -2.40
CA TRP A 243 7.62 -17.31 -3.28
C TRP A 243 8.07 -15.86 -3.32
N ARG A 244 9.36 -15.66 -3.61
CA ARG A 244 9.95 -14.36 -3.92
C ARG A 244 10.66 -14.45 -5.27
N GLY A 245 10.42 -13.47 -6.12
CA GLY A 245 10.86 -13.50 -7.51
C GLY A 245 11.06 -12.13 -8.12
N LEU A 246 11.24 -12.14 -9.42
CA LEU A 246 11.47 -10.98 -10.26
C LEU A 246 10.46 -10.95 -11.41
N ALA A 247 9.93 -9.78 -11.71
CA ALA A 247 9.04 -9.53 -12.84
C ALA A 247 9.63 -8.45 -13.78
N LEU A 248 9.53 -8.70 -15.09
CA LEU A 248 9.96 -7.82 -16.17
C LEU A 248 8.75 -7.24 -16.91
N PRO A 249 8.93 -6.13 -17.65
CA PRO A 249 7.96 -5.73 -18.66
C PRO A 249 7.85 -6.81 -19.75
N ASP A 250 6.63 -7.16 -20.17
CA ASP A 250 6.36 -8.30 -21.07
C ASP A 250 7.14 -8.25 -22.40
N ARG A 251 7.40 -7.06 -22.93
CA ARG A 251 8.06 -6.87 -24.24
C ARG A 251 9.59 -6.69 -24.17
N CYS A 252 10.23 -7.19 -23.12
CA CYS A 252 11.68 -7.09 -22.95
C CYS A 252 12.45 -7.83 -24.09
N PRO A 253 13.49 -7.24 -24.71
CA PRO A 253 14.31 -7.88 -25.74
C PRO A 253 14.96 -9.18 -25.28
N ALA A 254 15.15 -10.12 -26.21
CA ALA A 254 15.78 -11.42 -25.95
C ALA A 254 17.15 -11.28 -25.27
N VAL A 255 18.00 -10.34 -25.72
CA VAL A 255 19.34 -10.11 -25.14
C VAL A 255 19.28 -9.76 -23.64
N ALA A 256 18.29 -8.97 -23.22
CA ALA A 256 18.13 -8.59 -21.82
C ALA A 256 17.55 -9.76 -21.00
N ARG A 257 16.59 -10.49 -21.56
CA ARG A 257 16.02 -11.70 -20.95
C ARG A 257 17.09 -12.78 -20.74
N GLU A 258 17.91 -13.06 -21.74
CA GLU A 258 19.02 -14.03 -21.66
C GLU A 258 20.06 -13.62 -20.61
N TRP A 259 20.38 -12.33 -20.54
CA TRP A 259 21.28 -11.80 -19.52
C TRP A 259 20.70 -11.99 -18.10
N TRP A 260 19.43 -11.65 -17.90
CA TRP A 260 18.76 -11.81 -16.61
C TRP A 260 18.61 -13.28 -16.21
N ALA A 261 18.28 -14.15 -17.16
CA ALA A 261 18.18 -15.59 -16.95
C ALA A 261 19.50 -16.14 -16.39
N ARG A 262 20.61 -15.84 -17.06
CA ARG A 262 21.96 -16.25 -16.66
C ARG A 262 22.34 -15.69 -15.29
N LEU A 263 22.06 -14.41 -15.04
CA LEU A 263 22.38 -13.79 -13.75
C LEU A 263 21.59 -14.43 -12.61
N CYS A 264 20.29 -14.67 -12.81
CA CYS A 264 19.45 -15.31 -11.79
C CYS A 264 19.96 -16.72 -11.47
N GLU A 265 20.40 -17.48 -12.48
CA GLU A 265 21.00 -18.81 -12.30
C GLU A 265 22.29 -18.72 -11.47
N GLN A 266 23.19 -17.81 -11.85
CA GLN A 266 24.47 -17.61 -11.15
C GLN A 266 24.28 -17.18 -9.70
N VAL A 267 23.38 -16.23 -9.44
CA VAL A 267 23.10 -15.74 -8.08
C VAL A 267 22.46 -16.84 -7.22
N THR A 268 21.48 -17.57 -7.76
CA THR A 268 20.82 -18.65 -6.99
C THR A 268 21.75 -19.84 -6.74
N ALA A 269 22.70 -20.10 -7.63
CA ALA A 269 23.75 -21.11 -7.44
C ALA A 269 24.87 -20.68 -6.47
N ASP A 270 25.00 -19.39 -6.16
CA ASP A 270 26.03 -18.87 -5.25
C ASP A 270 25.85 -19.42 -3.83
N LYS A 271 26.95 -19.89 -3.22
CA LYS A 271 26.94 -20.45 -1.85
C LYS A 271 26.47 -19.43 -0.80
N ARG A 272 26.74 -18.14 -1.01
CA ARG A 272 26.29 -17.05 -0.12
C ARG A 272 24.77 -16.90 -0.20
N TRP A 273 24.18 -17.00 -1.39
CA TRP A 273 22.73 -17.00 -1.54
C TRP A 273 22.10 -18.20 -0.82
N GLN A 274 22.65 -19.40 -1.02
CA GLN A 274 22.16 -20.61 -0.36
C GLN A 274 22.27 -20.54 1.17
N ALA A 275 23.40 -20.01 1.68
CA ALA A 275 23.65 -19.89 3.11
C ALA A 275 22.74 -18.86 3.81
N LEU A 276 22.18 -17.90 3.08
CA LEU A 276 21.23 -16.92 3.63
C LEU A 276 19.85 -17.54 3.89
N TRP A 277 19.38 -18.39 2.99
CA TRP A 277 17.97 -18.79 2.96
C TRP A 277 17.71 -20.22 3.47
N ARG A 278 18.64 -21.16 3.24
CA ARG A 278 18.46 -22.55 3.69
C ARG A 278 18.29 -22.68 5.21
N PRO A 279 19.05 -21.96 6.06
CA PRO A 279 18.85 -22.06 7.51
C PRO A 279 17.45 -21.64 7.98
N GLU A 280 16.79 -20.76 7.21
CA GLU A 280 15.42 -20.29 7.47
C GLU A 280 14.34 -21.28 6.98
N GLY A 281 14.74 -22.44 6.42
CA GLY A 281 13.82 -23.42 5.84
C GLY A 281 13.33 -23.06 4.43
N MET A 282 13.92 -22.02 3.81
CA MET A 282 13.57 -21.62 2.45
C MET A 282 14.33 -22.45 1.42
N GLU A 283 13.61 -22.92 0.40
CA GLU A 283 14.19 -23.61 -0.74
C GLU A 283 14.64 -22.62 -1.80
N ILE A 284 15.88 -22.79 -2.28
CA ILE A 284 16.38 -22.06 -3.44
C ILE A 284 15.79 -22.68 -4.69
N ILE A 285 15.15 -21.84 -5.50
CA ILE A 285 14.55 -22.24 -6.77
C ILE A 285 15.14 -21.43 -7.91
N HIS A 286 15.19 -22.06 -9.07
CA HIS A 286 15.39 -21.38 -10.32
C HIS A 286 14.33 -21.81 -11.33
N LEU A 287 13.14 -21.20 -11.23
CA LEU A 287 12.04 -21.36 -12.21
C LEU A 287 11.95 -20.09 -13.03
N GLN A 288 11.88 -20.24 -14.35
CA GLN A 288 11.87 -19.11 -15.26
C GLN A 288 10.60 -19.06 -16.13
N SER A 289 10.22 -17.85 -16.50
CA SER A 289 9.26 -17.53 -17.57
C SER A 289 7.99 -18.39 -17.52
N ALA A 290 7.84 -19.37 -18.42
CA ALA A 290 6.62 -20.15 -18.59
C ALA A 290 6.25 -20.98 -17.34
N ASP A 291 7.25 -21.58 -16.69
CA ASP A 291 7.01 -22.40 -15.50
C ASP A 291 6.55 -21.51 -14.33
N PHE A 292 7.16 -20.34 -14.19
CA PHE A 292 6.74 -19.40 -13.16
C PHE A 292 5.35 -18.84 -13.46
N ARG A 293 5.02 -18.53 -14.71
CA ARG A 293 3.67 -18.13 -15.12
C ARG A 293 2.62 -19.20 -14.78
N ALA A 294 2.95 -20.48 -14.90
CA ALA A 294 2.04 -21.55 -14.48
C ALA A 294 1.77 -21.53 -12.97
N VAL A 295 2.77 -21.21 -12.14
CA VAL A 295 2.58 -21.00 -10.70
C VAL A 295 1.66 -19.80 -10.44
N ILE A 296 1.86 -18.68 -11.15
CA ILE A 296 1.00 -17.49 -11.01
C ILE A 296 -0.45 -17.80 -11.37
N GLU A 297 -0.67 -18.59 -12.43
CA GLU A 297 -2.00 -18.99 -12.84
C GLU A 297 -2.66 -19.93 -11.83
N GLN A 298 -1.89 -20.84 -11.21
CA GLN A 298 -2.39 -21.64 -10.10
C GLN A 298 -2.74 -20.75 -8.90
N ASP A 299 -1.86 -19.83 -8.52
CA ASP A 299 -2.09 -18.89 -7.44
C ASP A 299 -3.33 -18.04 -7.69
N ARG A 300 -3.53 -17.57 -8.93
CA ARG A 300 -4.72 -16.82 -9.34
C ARG A 300 -5.99 -17.62 -9.08
N ARG A 301 -6.03 -18.89 -9.49
CA ARG A 301 -7.19 -19.77 -9.27
C ARG A 301 -7.47 -20.02 -7.80
N ASP A 302 -6.43 -20.33 -7.02
CA ASP A 302 -6.54 -20.54 -5.57
C ASP A 302 -7.07 -19.27 -4.90
N PHE A 303 -6.46 -18.12 -5.16
CA PHE A 303 -6.90 -16.84 -4.60
C PHE A 303 -8.32 -16.47 -5.03
N GLU A 304 -8.68 -16.59 -6.32
CA GLU A 304 -10.04 -16.30 -6.78
C GLU A 304 -11.07 -17.17 -6.05
N HIS A 305 -10.81 -18.47 -5.90
CA HIS A 305 -11.72 -19.38 -5.21
C HIS A 305 -11.95 -18.97 -3.74
N TYR A 306 -10.87 -18.79 -2.97
CA TYR A 306 -10.98 -18.54 -1.53
C TYR A 306 -11.35 -17.10 -1.20
N LEU A 307 -10.88 -16.11 -1.97
CA LEU A 307 -11.26 -14.72 -1.78
C LEU A 307 -12.73 -14.47 -2.16
N ALA A 308 -13.29 -15.23 -3.11
CA ALA A 308 -14.72 -15.20 -3.39
C ALA A 308 -15.54 -15.69 -2.20
N LYS A 309 -15.11 -16.77 -1.53
CA LYS A 309 -15.77 -17.26 -0.29
C LYS A 309 -15.76 -16.24 0.85
N LEU A 310 -14.79 -15.32 0.84
CA LEU A 310 -14.65 -14.27 1.84
C LEU A 310 -15.33 -12.95 1.43
N ASP A 311 -15.99 -12.89 0.26
CA ASP A 311 -16.50 -11.65 -0.35
C ASP A 311 -15.43 -10.54 -0.47
N LEU A 312 -14.16 -10.93 -0.69
CA LEU A 312 -13.03 -10.01 -0.81
C LEU A 312 -12.66 -9.70 -2.28
N LEU A 313 -13.27 -10.40 -3.24
CA LEU A 313 -13.12 -10.05 -4.64
C LEU A 313 -14.03 -8.86 -4.99
N PRO A 314 -13.57 -7.93 -5.85
CA PRO A 314 -14.44 -6.89 -6.40
C PRO A 314 -15.61 -7.56 -7.14
N SER A 315 -16.82 -7.42 -6.62
CA SER A 315 -18.06 -7.83 -7.30
C SER A 315 -18.08 -7.17 -8.69
N ALA A 316 -18.35 -7.95 -9.74
CA ALA A 316 -18.28 -7.59 -11.16
C ALA A 316 -18.32 -6.06 -11.45
N VAL A 317 -17.19 -5.58 -11.97
CA VAL A 317 -16.80 -4.18 -12.22
C VAL A 317 -17.77 -3.36 -13.10
N THR A 318 -18.84 -3.96 -13.64
CA THR A 318 -19.81 -3.27 -14.50
C THR A 318 -20.76 -2.32 -13.77
N GLU A 319 -21.24 -2.63 -12.55
CA GLU A 319 -22.16 -1.72 -11.84
C GLU A 319 -21.44 -0.56 -11.14
N HIS A 320 -20.27 -0.80 -10.55
CA HIS A 320 -19.54 0.24 -9.82
C HIS A 320 -18.94 1.31 -10.75
N ALA A 321 -18.53 0.97 -11.97
CA ALA A 321 -18.02 1.95 -12.94
C ALA A 321 -19.12 2.92 -13.41
N GLU A 322 -20.35 2.42 -13.64
CA GLU A 322 -21.50 3.25 -14.03
C GLU A 322 -22.02 4.11 -12.86
N VAL A 323 -22.07 3.57 -11.64
CA VAL A 323 -22.47 4.34 -10.44
C VAL A 323 -21.44 5.43 -10.12
N VAL A 324 -20.14 5.14 -10.23
CA VAL A 324 -19.07 6.14 -10.01
C VAL A 324 -19.05 7.17 -11.14
N ALA A 325 -19.29 6.78 -12.40
CA ALA A 325 -19.44 7.72 -13.52
C ALA A 325 -20.68 8.62 -13.38
N GLY A 326 -21.80 8.07 -12.90
CA GLY A 326 -23.03 8.80 -12.58
C GLY A 326 -22.82 9.82 -11.45
N GLN A 327 -22.19 9.39 -10.35
CA GLN A 327 -21.83 10.26 -9.22
C GLN A 327 -20.85 11.37 -9.64
N ARG A 328 -19.88 11.08 -10.51
CA ARG A 328 -18.94 12.06 -11.07
C ARG A 328 -19.66 13.13 -11.88
N THR A 329 -20.63 12.72 -12.71
CA THR A 329 -21.40 13.64 -13.55
C THR A 329 -22.31 14.53 -12.69
N GLN A 330 -22.99 13.96 -11.70
CA GLN A 330 -23.83 14.71 -10.76
C GLN A 330 -23.01 15.70 -9.93
N LEU A 331 -21.82 15.31 -9.47
CA LEU A 331 -20.93 16.18 -8.70
C LEU A 331 -20.35 17.31 -9.55
N ALA A 332 -19.96 17.04 -10.79
CA ALA A 332 -19.50 18.05 -11.74
C ALA A 332 -20.60 19.08 -12.03
N CYS A 333 -21.85 18.64 -12.20
CA CYS A 333 -23.00 19.53 -12.36
C CYS A 333 -23.25 20.40 -11.12
N LEU A 334 -23.19 19.81 -9.91
CA LEU A 334 -23.36 20.54 -8.65
C LEU A 334 -22.28 21.62 -8.43
N VAL A 335 -21.01 21.27 -8.66
CA VAL A 335 -19.89 22.22 -8.59
C VAL A 335 -20.04 23.30 -9.65
N GLY A 336 -20.41 22.93 -10.88
CA GLY A 336 -20.69 23.87 -11.97
C GLY A 336 -21.78 24.88 -11.63
N CYS A 337 -22.93 24.40 -11.12
CA CYS A 337 -24.03 25.26 -10.67
C CYS A 337 -23.60 26.23 -9.56
N TYR A 338 -22.78 25.76 -8.61
CA TYR A 338 -22.26 26.60 -7.54
C TYR A 338 -21.34 27.71 -8.05
N PHE A 339 -20.45 27.40 -9.01
CA PHE A 339 -19.58 28.40 -9.62
C PHE A 339 -20.39 29.45 -10.40
N VAL A 340 -21.41 29.05 -11.15
CA VAL A 340 -22.28 29.98 -11.89
C VAL A 340 -23.04 30.89 -10.92
N ALA A 341 -23.66 30.33 -9.88
CA ALA A 341 -24.36 31.11 -8.87
C ALA A 341 -23.43 32.07 -8.12
N GLY A 342 -22.22 31.61 -7.79
CA GLY A 342 -21.26 32.40 -7.04
C GLY A 342 -20.61 33.53 -7.86
N ILE A 343 -20.35 33.32 -9.16
CA ILE A 343 -19.91 34.39 -10.07
C ILE A 343 -21.01 35.47 -10.20
N GLY A 344 -22.28 35.07 -10.31
CA GLY A 344 -23.42 36.01 -10.35
C GLY A 344 -23.55 36.85 -9.07
N LEU A 345 -23.26 36.27 -7.90
CA LEU A 345 -23.27 36.96 -6.62
C LEU A 345 -22.05 37.86 -6.39
N ILE A 346 -20.91 37.58 -7.02
CA ILE A 346 -19.74 38.48 -7.00
C ILE A 346 -20.05 39.75 -7.81
N TRP A 347 -20.71 39.62 -8.97
CA TRP A 347 -21.00 40.75 -9.85
C TRP A 347 -22.01 41.77 -9.29
N THR A 348 -22.77 41.40 -8.25
CA THR A 348 -23.81 42.25 -7.65
C THR A 348 -23.38 42.92 -6.33
N GLY A 349 -22.12 42.75 -5.89
CA GLY A 349 -21.60 43.29 -4.63
C GLY A 349 -20.66 44.49 -4.76
N THR A 350 -20.44 45.22 -3.66
CA THR A 350 -19.41 46.27 -3.56
C THR A 350 -18.00 45.68 -3.51
N TRP A 351 -16.95 46.47 -3.79
CA TRP A 351 -15.55 45.99 -3.91
C TRP A 351 -15.04 45.20 -2.67
N SER A 352 -15.42 45.59 -1.46
CA SER A 352 -15.09 44.86 -0.23
C SER A 352 -15.86 43.54 -0.10
N GLN A 353 -17.10 43.47 -0.58
CA GLN A 353 -17.91 42.25 -0.63
C GLN A 353 -17.44 41.30 -1.73
N GLN A 354 -16.95 41.83 -2.85
CA GLN A 354 -16.40 41.05 -3.96
C GLN A 354 -15.17 40.23 -3.54
N ALA A 355 -14.26 40.82 -2.75
CA ALA A 355 -13.07 40.11 -2.26
C ALA A 355 -13.42 38.92 -1.34
N HIS A 356 -14.36 39.11 -0.40
CA HIS A 356 -14.81 38.05 0.50
C HIS A 356 -15.57 36.94 -0.24
N ARG A 357 -16.42 37.31 -1.21
CA ARG A 357 -17.16 36.35 -2.05
C ARG A 357 -16.23 35.59 -3.00
N ALA A 358 -15.18 36.22 -3.52
CA ALA A 358 -14.17 35.57 -4.34
C ALA A 358 -13.33 34.56 -3.53
N LEU A 359 -12.95 34.90 -2.30
CA LEU A 359 -12.24 33.97 -1.40
C LEU A 359 -13.11 32.76 -1.04
N ALA A 360 -14.39 32.97 -0.74
CA ALA A 360 -15.34 31.88 -0.47
C ALA A 360 -15.51 30.96 -1.70
N LEU A 361 -15.56 31.54 -2.91
CA LEU A 361 -15.62 30.79 -4.17
C LEU A 361 -14.37 29.93 -4.39
N ALA A 362 -13.18 30.49 -4.11
CA ALA A 362 -11.91 29.77 -4.23
C ALA A 362 -11.81 28.61 -3.22
N ILE A 363 -12.25 28.81 -1.98
CA ILE A 363 -12.30 27.75 -0.95
C ILE A 363 -13.28 26.64 -1.36
N ALA A 364 -14.47 27.00 -1.85
CA ALA A 364 -15.46 26.03 -2.33
C ALA A 364 -14.97 25.28 -3.58
N GLY A 365 -14.25 25.94 -4.48
CA GLY A 365 -13.62 25.31 -5.65
C GLY A 365 -12.53 24.31 -5.26
N LEU A 366 -11.65 24.68 -4.33
CA LEU A 366 -10.63 23.77 -3.80
C LEU A 366 -11.27 22.59 -3.07
N ALA A 367 -12.31 22.83 -2.28
CA ALA A 367 -13.09 21.79 -1.61
C ALA A 367 -13.74 20.84 -2.63
N GLY A 368 -14.34 21.35 -3.71
CA GLY A 368 -14.92 20.55 -4.79
C GLY A 368 -13.88 19.70 -5.53
N LEU A 369 -12.68 20.23 -5.77
CA LEU A 369 -11.57 19.50 -6.38
C LEU A 369 -11.05 18.38 -5.47
N LEU A 370 -10.94 18.63 -4.16
CA LEU A 370 -10.61 17.61 -3.17
C LEU A 370 -11.70 16.54 -3.10
N LEU A 371 -12.99 16.91 -3.16
CA LEU A 371 -14.10 15.96 -3.19
C LEU A 371 -14.02 15.06 -4.42
N TRP A 372 -13.72 15.63 -5.58
CA TRP A 372 -13.50 14.89 -6.82
C TRP A 372 -12.36 13.86 -6.67
N GLN A 373 -11.23 14.26 -6.08
CA GLN A 373 -10.14 13.32 -5.81
C GLN A 373 -10.56 12.18 -4.88
N THR A 374 -11.46 12.42 -3.91
CA THR A 374 -11.93 11.33 -3.04
C THR A 374 -12.79 10.28 -3.76
N THR A 375 -13.29 10.56 -4.96
CA THR A 375 -13.99 9.56 -5.81
C THR A 375 -13.04 8.60 -6.53
N GLN A 376 -11.72 8.78 -6.37
CA GLN A 376 -10.69 7.87 -6.87
C GLN A 376 -10.32 6.78 -5.86
N PHE A 377 -10.75 6.90 -4.59
CA PHE A 377 -10.50 5.89 -3.58
C PHE A 377 -11.55 4.77 -3.63
N PRO A 378 -11.17 3.50 -3.44
CA PRO A 378 -12.10 2.38 -3.35
C PRO A 378 -13.08 2.57 -2.18
N ALA A 379 -14.35 2.21 -2.38
CA ALA A 379 -15.33 2.18 -1.30
C ALA A 379 -15.17 0.88 -0.48
N ALA A 380 -15.19 0.97 0.85
CA ALA A 380 -15.25 -0.22 1.71
C ALA A 380 -16.71 -0.71 1.78
N GLN A 381 -16.92 -2.02 1.63
CA GLN A 381 -18.26 -2.64 1.63
C GLN A 381 -18.90 -2.76 3.01
N LEU A 382 -18.17 -2.58 4.13
CA LEU A 382 -18.68 -2.81 5.49
C LEU A 382 -18.69 -1.58 6.42
N GLY A 383 -18.96 -0.41 5.86
CA GLY A 383 -19.23 0.81 6.63
C GLY A 383 -18.02 1.75 6.71
N ILE A 384 -18.23 2.97 6.19
CA ILE A 384 -17.30 4.11 6.15
C ILE A 384 -15.94 3.75 5.52
N GLY A 385 -15.89 3.64 4.19
CA GLY A 385 -14.63 3.54 3.46
C GLY A 385 -13.70 4.74 3.69
N ALA A 386 -12.41 4.60 3.37
CA ALA A 386 -11.38 5.63 3.60
C ALA A 386 -11.74 7.02 3.01
N ALA A 387 -12.63 7.06 2.01
CA ALA A 387 -13.16 8.29 1.40
C ALA A 387 -14.34 8.93 2.15
N ALA A 388 -15.05 8.21 3.00
CA ALA A 388 -16.31 8.66 3.60
C ALA A 388 -16.11 9.82 4.60
N ILE A 389 -15.05 9.76 5.42
CA ILE A 389 -14.72 10.85 6.35
C ILE A 389 -14.25 12.12 5.60
N PRO A 390 -13.31 12.05 4.64
CA PRO A 390 -13.00 13.19 3.78
C PRO A 390 -14.23 13.78 3.06
N ARG A 391 -15.11 12.94 2.51
CA ARG A 391 -16.35 13.39 1.84
C ARG A 391 -17.29 14.12 2.78
N PHE A 392 -17.47 13.61 4.01
CA PHE A 392 -18.27 14.25 5.04
C PHE A 392 -17.71 15.62 5.41
N TRP A 393 -16.41 15.71 5.71
CA TRP A 393 -15.75 16.96 6.06
C TRP A 393 -15.83 18.01 4.96
N ILE A 394 -15.61 17.59 3.70
CA ILE A 394 -15.69 18.49 2.55
C ILE A 394 -17.14 18.96 2.33
N GLY A 395 -18.13 18.09 2.55
CA GLY A 395 -19.54 18.48 2.58
C GLY A 395 -19.83 19.55 3.63
N CYS A 396 -19.33 19.39 4.85
CA CYS A 396 -19.44 20.39 5.91
C CYS A 396 -18.77 21.72 5.53
N LEU A 397 -17.57 21.68 4.93
CA LEU A 397 -16.86 22.87 4.46
C LEU A 397 -17.61 23.60 3.35
N PHE A 398 -18.27 22.86 2.45
CA PHE A 398 -19.07 23.44 1.39
C PHE A 398 -20.32 24.16 1.92
N ILE A 399 -21.02 23.54 2.88
CA ILE A 399 -22.15 24.16 3.59
C ILE A 399 -21.67 25.42 4.34
N PHE A 400 -20.54 25.33 5.04
CA PHE A 400 -19.94 26.46 5.74
C PHE A 400 -19.57 27.61 4.79
N ALA A 401 -18.95 27.31 3.65
CA ALA A 401 -18.60 28.31 2.64
C ALA A 401 -19.86 29.00 2.06
N LEU A 402 -20.93 28.24 1.78
CA LEU A 402 -22.22 28.78 1.37
C LEU A 402 -22.82 29.71 2.45
N LEU A 403 -22.78 29.31 3.72
CA LEU A 403 -23.26 30.13 4.84
C LEU A 403 -22.48 31.43 4.99
N VAL A 404 -21.15 31.40 4.84
CA VAL A 404 -20.31 32.61 4.84
C VAL A 404 -20.65 33.53 3.67
N MET A 405 -20.91 32.94 2.48
CA MET A 405 -21.26 33.69 1.29
C MET A 405 -22.62 34.40 1.43
N LEU A 406 -23.60 33.73 2.05
CA LEU A 406 -24.95 34.26 2.32
C LEU A 406 -24.98 35.27 3.48
N ARG A 407 -24.08 35.13 4.46
CA ARG A 407 -24.03 35.95 5.67
C ARG A 407 -23.04 37.13 5.58
N SER A 408 -22.45 37.37 4.40
CA SER A 408 -21.67 38.59 4.13
C SER A 408 -22.52 39.81 4.52
N PRO A 409 -22.04 40.68 5.44
CA PRO A 409 -22.89 41.61 6.17
C PRO A 409 -23.63 42.56 5.23
N ALA A 410 -24.90 42.25 4.99
CA ALA A 410 -25.92 43.21 4.66
C ALA A 410 -26.53 43.64 6.00
N ASN A 411 -26.60 44.95 6.23
CA ASN A 411 -27.11 45.63 7.43
C ASN A 411 -26.06 45.93 8.50
N ASP A 412 -25.25 46.96 8.28
CA ASP A 412 -25.20 48.07 9.25
C ASP A 412 -24.65 49.34 8.58
N VAL A 413 -25.53 50.09 7.90
CA VAL A 413 -25.24 51.46 7.46
C VAL A 413 -26.44 52.31 7.83
N SER A 414 -26.61 52.57 9.13
CA SER A 414 -27.42 53.71 9.57
C SER A 414 -26.70 54.45 10.69
N HIS A 415 -26.16 55.62 10.30
CA HIS A 415 -25.76 56.75 11.14
C HIS A 415 -24.64 56.55 12.16
N THR A 416 -23.42 57.00 11.82
CA THR A 416 -22.76 58.17 12.44
C THR A 416 -21.34 58.36 11.90
N ARG A 417 -21.20 59.14 10.81
CA ARG A 417 -19.90 59.75 10.46
C ARG A 417 -19.61 60.84 11.47
N THR A 418 -18.63 60.63 12.36
CA THR A 418 -17.55 61.59 12.74
C THR A 418 -16.77 61.07 13.96
N ALA A 419 -15.87 60.10 13.75
CA ALA A 419 -14.72 59.75 14.61
C ALA A 419 -13.98 58.49 14.10
N GLU A 420 -14.66 57.64 13.31
CA GLU A 420 -14.17 56.30 12.95
C GLU A 420 -13.04 56.23 11.93
N THR A 421 -12.73 57.28 11.17
CA THR A 421 -11.79 57.18 10.04
C THR A 421 -10.32 56.97 10.43
N VAL A 422 -9.93 57.25 11.69
CA VAL A 422 -8.57 56.96 12.20
C VAL A 422 -8.49 55.59 12.87
N VAL A 423 -9.59 55.13 13.48
CA VAL A 423 -9.68 53.77 14.06
C VAL A 423 -9.74 52.73 12.93
N ASP A 424 -10.49 53.01 11.86
CA ASP A 424 -10.71 52.09 10.75
C ASP A 424 -9.41 51.77 9.97
N GLN A 425 -8.51 52.73 9.82
CA GLN A 425 -7.18 52.51 9.23
C GLN A 425 -6.26 51.65 10.13
N GLN A 426 -6.39 51.80 11.45
CA GLN A 426 -5.63 51.01 12.42
C GLN A 426 -6.18 49.58 12.56
N THR A 427 -7.49 49.36 12.41
CA THR A 427 -8.10 48.03 12.31
C THR A 427 -7.81 47.38 10.96
N ALA A 428 -7.90 48.10 9.85
CA ALA A 428 -7.57 47.57 8.51
C ALA A 428 -6.11 47.07 8.43
N ASP A 429 -5.16 47.77 9.06
CA ASP A 429 -3.75 47.36 9.14
C ASP A 429 -3.49 46.20 10.12
N LYS A 430 -4.44 45.93 11.03
CA LYS A 430 -4.42 44.79 11.96
C LYS A 430 -4.97 43.53 11.27
N TRP A 431 -6.04 43.67 10.48
CA TRP A 431 -6.66 42.58 9.74
C TRP A 431 -5.85 42.12 8.52
N SER A 432 -5.03 43.00 7.92
CA SER A 432 -4.13 42.67 6.81
C SER A 432 -2.95 41.75 7.19
N ARG A 433 -2.56 41.71 8.47
CA ARG A 433 -1.43 40.91 8.97
C ARG A 433 -1.80 39.47 9.33
N HIS A 434 -3.06 39.21 9.66
CA HIS A 434 -3.54 37.88 10.05
C HIS A 434 -3.35 36.80 8.98
N PRO A 435 -3.62 37.04 7.67
CA PRO A 435 -3.39 36.03 6.64
C PRO A 435 -1.94 35.58 6.55
N VAL A 436 -0.98 36.51 6.61
CA VAL A 436 0.47 36.20 6.55
C VAL A 436 0.90 35.43 7.80
N THR A 437 0.40 35.81 8.98
CA THR A 437 0.68 35.08 10.22
C THR A 437 0.09 33.67 10.20
N LEU A 438 -1.12 33.49 9.66
CA LEU A 438 -1.75 32.18 9.50
C LEU A 438 -0.99 31.28 8.51
N VAL A 439 -0.50 31.84 7.41
CA VAL A 439 0.36 31.13 6.45
C VAL A 439 1.68 30.71 7.12
N GLY A 440 2.29 31.58 7.94
CA GLY A 440 3.49 31.24 8.72
C GLY A 440 3.25 30.12 9.73
N ILE A 441 2.13 30.15 10.45
CA ILE A 441 1.72 29.09 11.39
C ILE A 441 1.47 27.78 10.64
N LEU A 442 0.86 27.82 9.46
CA LEU A 442 0.63 26.65 8.63
C LEU A 442 1.94 26.05 8.11
N ALA A 443 2.89 26.87 7.65
CA ALA A 443 4.20 26.40 7.23
C ALA A 443 4.96 25.73 8.39
N LEU A 444 4.93 26.35 9.59
CA LEU A 444 5.51 25.77 10.80
C LEU A 444 4.82 24.45 11.18
N TYR A 445 3.50 24.34 11.03
CA TYR A 445 2.76 23.11 11.24
C TYR A 445 3.23 21.98 10.32
N LEU A 446 3.43 22.25 9.02
CA LEU A 446 3.90 21.24 8.07
C LEU A 446 5.29 20.72 8.44
N VAL A 447 6.18 21.59 8.91
CA VAL A 447 7.51 21.19 9.41
C VAL A 447 7.37 20.36 10.69
N LEU A 448 6.60 20.84 11.67
CA LEU A 448 6.37 20.13 12.93
C LEU A 448 5.72 18.76 12.72
N LEU A 449 4.87 18.62 11.70
CA LEU A 449 4.20 17.35 11.39
C LEU A 449 5.18 16.25 11.00
N VAL A 450 6.29 16.59 10.32
CA VAL A 450 7.35 15.63 9.96
C VAL A 450 8.11 15.14 11.20
N TYR A 451 8.40 16.03 12.15
CA TYR A 451 9.26 15.71 13.30
C TYR A 451 8.48 15.20 14.51
N SER A 452 7.39 15.88 14.86
CA SER A 452 6.63 15.63 16.09
C SER A 452 5.34 14.83 15.89
N GLY A 453 5.00 14.51 14.64
CA GLY A 453 3.80 13.76 14.29
C GLY A 453 2.53 14.61 14.30
N TYR A 454 1.43 13.98 13.88
CA TYR A 454 0.15 14.63 13.64
C TYR A 454 -0.44 15.23 14.91
N TYR A 455 -0.49 14.47 16.02
CA TYR A 455 -1.21 14.92 17.21
C TYR A 455 -0.54 16.14 17.88
N LEU A 456 0.78 16.12 18.05
CA LEU A 456 1.49 17.23 18.68
C LEU A 456 1.49 18.47 17.77
N ALA A 457 1.80 18.29 16.48
CA ALA A 457 1.78 19.39 15.53
C ALA A 457 0.39 20.02 15.41
N THR A 458 -0.67 19.20 15.35
CA THR A 458 -2.06 19.69 15.21
C THR A 458 -2.51 20.39 16.48
N ALA A 459 -2.10 19.91 17.67
CA ALA A 459 -2.37 20.59 18.94
C ALA A 459 -1.80 22.01 18.95
N LEU A 460 -0.52 22.15 18.60
CA LEU A 460 0.18 23.44 18.54
C LEU A 460 -0.42 24.35 17.47
N PHE A 461 -0.76 23.80 16.31
CA PHE A 461 -1.40 24.53 15.22
C PHE A 461 -2.76 25.09 15.62
N LEU A 462 -3.63 24.26 16.22
CA LEU A 462 -4.96 24.70 16.65
C LEU A 462 -4.86 25.78 17.72
N LEU A 463 -3.97 25.63 18.70
CA LEU A 463 -3.76 26.66 19.73
C LEU A 463 -3.23 27.97 19.13
N ALA A 464 -2.25 27.91 18.23
CA ALA A 464 -1.66 29.10 17.61
C ALA A 464 -2.64 29.83 16.68
N THR A 465 -3.39 29.09 15.86
CA THR A 465 -4.37 29.67 14.92
C THR A 465 -5.56 30.28 15.65
N THR A 466 -6.14 29.60 16.63
CA THR A 466 -7.27 30.13 17.41
C THR A 466 -6.87 31.33 18.27
N TRP A 467 -5.65 31.35 18.82
CA TRP A 467 -5.10 32.51 19.53
C TRP A 467 -4.89 33.72 18.61
N THR A 468 -4.36 33.50 17.40
CA THR A 468 -4.15 34.58 16.42
C THR A 468 -5.46 35.14 15.87
N LEU A 469 -6.53 34.34 15.87
CA LEU A 469 -7.90 34.78 15.55
C LEU A 469 -8.61 35.52 16.70
N GLY A 470 -7.90 35.79 17.81
CA GLY A 470 -8.40 36.64 18.90
C GLY A 470 -9.12 35.90 20.04
N GLN A 471 -9.19 34.57 20.02
CA GLN A 471 -9.72 33.80 21.15
C GLN A 471 -8.68 33.74 22.27
N ARG A 472 -8.99 34.36 23.42
CA ARG A 472 -8.08 34.47 24.58
C ARG A 472 -8.49 33.62 25.77
N ARG A 473 -9.61 32.90 25.68
CA ARG A 473 -10.11 32.04 26.76
C ARG A 473 -9.44 30.66 26.67
N TRP A 474 -8.44 30.43 27.52
CA TRP A 474 -7.68 29.17 27.58
C TRP A 474 -8.55 27.92 27.70
N GLY A 475 -9.64 27.96 28.48
CA GLY A 475 -10.57 26.85 28.57
C GLY A 475 -11.18 26.47 27.22
N VAL A 476 -11.64 27.45 26.45
CA VAL A 476 -12.24 27.22 25.11
C VAL A 476 -11.19 26.70 24.12
N LEU A 477 -9.97 27.27 24.16
CA LEU A 477 -8.85 26.85 23.31
C LEU A 477 -8.49 25.37 23.54
N LEU A 478 -8.31 24.99 24.81
CA LEU A 478 -7.96 23.62 25.19
C LEU A 478 -9.09 22.65 24.87
N THR A 479 -10.35 23.04 25.09
CA THR A 479 -11.50 22.19 24.75
C THR A 479 -11.58 21.94 23.24
N ILE A 480 -11.44 22.96 22.39
CA ILE A 480 -11.47 22.79 20.93
C ILE A 480 -10.35 21.86 20.47
N THR A 481 -9.13 22.09 20.96
CA THR A 481 -7.97 21.26 20.61
C THR A 481 -8.16 19.81 21.06
N LEU A 482 -8.59 19.59 22.32
CA LEU A 482 -8.79 18.24 22.84
C LEU A 482 -9.89 17.50 22.08
N VAL A 483 -11.05 18.15 21.86
CA VAL A 483 -12.16 17.56 21.10
C VAL A 483 -11.71 17.19 19.69
N TRP A 484 -10.94 18.04 19.01
CA TRP A 484 -10.42 17.76 17.67
C TRP A 484 -9.48 16.56 17.67
N LEU A 485 -8.50 16.53 18.58
CA LEU A 485 -7.53 15.43 18.67
C LEU A 485 -8.22 14.11 19.01
N THR A 486 -9.14 14.10 19.98
CA THR A 486 -9.93 12.92 20.33
C THR A 486 -10.76 12.45 19.13
N LEU A 487 -11.44 13.36 18.43
CA LEU A 487 -12.23 13.03 17.25
C LEU A 487 -11.36 12.42 16.15
N THR A 488 -10.21 13.02 15.85
CA THR A 488 -9.29 12.51 14.81
C THR A 488 -8.67 11.18 15.17
N TYR A 489 -8.31 10.95 16.43
CA TYR A 489 -7.86 9.64 16.91
C TYR A 489 -8.95 8.57 16.72
N PHE A 490 -10.18 8.86 17.15
CA PHE A 490 -11.28 7.91 16.99
C PHE A 490 -11.62 7.67 15.51
N ALA A 491 -11.61 8.72 14.68
CA ALA A 491 -11.93 8.62 13.27
C ALA A 491 -10.85 7.86 12.48
N PHE A 492 -9.59 8.26 12.58
CA PHE A 492 -8.53 7.71 11.75
C PHE A 492 -7.95 6.42 12.31
N GLU A 493 -7.62 6.37 13.60
CA GLU A 493 -7.00 5.18 14.18
C GLU A 493 -8.00 4.11 14.60
N ARG A 494 -9.13 4.48 15.22
CA ARG A 494 -10.09 3.50 15.73
C ARG A 494 -11.14 3.07 14.71
N ALA A 495 -11.65 3.99 13.88
CA ALA A 495 -12.69 3.67 12.91
C ALA A 495 -12.13 3.29 11.54
N LEU A 496 -11.12 4.02 11.03
CA LEU A 496 -10.57 3.80 9.69
C LEU A 496 -9.32 2.90 9.65
N PHE A 497 -8.71 2.61 10.80
CA PHE A 497 -7.45 1.87 10.89
C PHE A 497 -6.31 2.47 10.03
N VAL A 498 -6.36 3.79 9.79
CA VAL A 498 -5.32 4.53 9.07
C VAL A 498 -4.38 5.14 10.10
N PRO A 499 -3.11 4.72 10.18
CA PRO A 499 -2.16 5.29 11.12
C PRO A 499 -1.85 6.74 10.72
N LEU A 500 -1.96 7.65 11.70
CA LEU A 500 -1.54 9.04 11.53
C LEU A 500 -0.02 9.15 11.76
N PRO A 501 0.68 10.09 11.09
CA PRO A 501 2.12 10.27 11.24
C PRO A 501 2.53 10.42 12.70
N THR A 502 3.42 9.57 13.21
CA THR A 502 3.94 9.63 14.58
C THR A 502 5.12 10.61 14.71
N GLY A 503 5.81 10.88 13.60
CA GLY A 503 6.91 11.84 13.52
C GLY A 503 8.25 11.24 13.92
N GLN A 504 9.32 11.74 13.31
CA GLN A 504 10.68 11.21 13.47
C GLN A 504 11.17 11.17 14.93
N TRP A 505 10.71 12.07 15.80
CA TRP A 505 11.11 12.10 17.22
C TRP A 505 10.59 10.91 18.02
N PHE A 506 9.52 10.28 17.57
CA PHE A 506 8.88 9.16 18.26
C PHE A 506 9.17 7.81 17.59
N GLU A 507 9.63 7.82 16.34
CA GLU A 507 10.08 6.62 15.62
C GLU A 507 11.39 6.04 16.20
N SER A 508 12.22 6.82 16.92
CA SER A 508 13.43 6.32 17.57
C SER A 508 13.20 5.58 18.89
N PHE A 509 11.95 5.51 19.37
CA PHE A 509 11.57 4.88 20.65
C PHE A 509 10.73 3.61 20.47
N GLN A 510 10.49 3.20 19.22
CA GLN A 510 9.85 1.93 18.83
C GLN A 510 10.89 1.00 18.22
#